data_AF-A0A915DL66-F1
#
_entry.id   AF-A0A915DL66-F1
#
_cell.length_a   1.000
_cell.length_b   1.000
_cell.length_c   1.000
_cell.angle_alpha   90.00
_cell.angle_beta   90.00
_cell.angle_gamma   90.00
#
_symmetry.space_group_name_H-M   'P 1'
#
loop_
_entity.id
_entity.type
_entity.pdbx_description
1 polymer ?
#
loop_
_entity_poly.entity_id
_entity_poly.type
_entity_poly.pdbx_seq_one_letter_code
_entity_poly.pdbx_strand_id
1 'polypeptide(L)'
;MAFNCFMHERSVFKQSPPDFKELAKKYPNLRENCYIGQNSKVCIDFKNPKAVQALAQAILLEYFGLQVYIPHGSLVPRIPQRLNYILLIEDLVNENALNSGVVGIDVGTGSSCIFPLLAAKTNQWRMYATDADESSITFAKKNVARNSLTEYIEILQSDPQDIFKVVMESPSASSQNFAFSMCNPPFFDPEEGDQRFVVSTSADYFQNDSSQRGRSAPRSTTCAKSNEVFFEGGEVSFVSAMMKESVLYKSRVRIFTTMVGRRSSINPLKKDELKDGCLPGLLMTQLIMAYHDGRGFPKLILPDRVIGLREVYELVSEACKKGNTEYLEALISRPDAIFLDQPYVEVLKYVAALEKDDQQRVFGTLMSKNFSVSSIQPLLEENLAIEEVLTIASLAMDLMCRWCVGGDELFRNALDLCNLLFDCHFQKFVWHNNYCKVISEMNSNLKDMVETCCHFTAVEAASKLCNDIPGLFALPKSDYFMEIVTMESIQL
;
A
#
# COMPACT_ATOMS: atom_id res chain seq x y z
N MET A 1 -33.61 3.34 6.26
CA MET A 1 -32.43 2.54 5.85
C MET A 1 -31.19 3.29 6.31
N ALA A 2 -30.54 2.82 7.38
CA ALA A 2 -29.43 3.47 8.07
C ALA A 2 -28.04 3.12 7.48
N PHE A 3 -27.99 2.68 6.22
CA PHE A 3 -26.82 2.03 5.60
C PHE A 3 -25.91 2.99 4.82
N ASN A 4 -26.33 4.24 4.66
CA ASN A 4 -25.75 5.16 3.68
C ASN A 4 -24.50 5.91 4.19
N CYS A 5 -24.42 6.18 5.49
CA CYS A 5 -23.36 7.03 6.05
C CYS A 5 -21.95 6.40 6.05
N PHE A 6 -21.82 5.10 5.79
CA PHE A 6 -20.54 4.37 5.83
C PHE A 6 -20.06 3.88 4.47
N MET A 7 -20.81 4.16 3.40
CA MET A 7 -20.29 3.94 2.05
C MET A 7 -19.35 5.07 1.68
N HIS A 8 -18.33 4.74 0.89
CA HIS A 8 -17.42 5.73 0.34
C HIS A 8 -18.22 6.81 -0.41
N GLU A 9 -17.85 8.10 -0.30
CA GLU A 9 -18.63 9.20 -0.92
C GLU A 9 -18.84 9.02 -2.42
N ARG A 10 -17.81 8.51 -3.09
CA ARG A 10 -17.80 8.20 -4.53
C ARG A 10 -18.51 6.89 -4.91
N SER A 11 -19.08 6.16 -3.94
CA SER A 11 -19.79 4.90 -4.21
C SER A 11 -21.15 5.16 -4.86
N VAL A 12 -21.37 4.53 -6.02
CA VAL A 12 -22.65 4.64 -6.77
C VAL A 12 -23.86 4.16 -5.95
N PHE A 13 -23.63 3.29 -4.97
CA PHE A 13 -24.68 2.74 -4.11
C PHE A 13 -25.01 3.61 -2.91
N LYS A 14 -24.24 4.67 -2.65
CA LYS A 14 -24.45 5.57 -1.53
C LYS A 14 -25.78 6.28 -1.71
N GLN A 15 -25.88 7.18 -2.67
CA GLN A 15 -27.11 7.96 -2.85
C GLN A 15 -28.25 7.14 -3.47
N SER A 16 -27.91 6.10 -4.24
CA SER A 16 -28.88 5.30 -5.00
C SER A 16 -28.65 3.79 -4.75
N PRO A 17 -29.24 3.22 -3.68
CA PRO A 17 -29.13 1.79 -3.44
C PRO A 17 -29.78 0.97 -4.57
N PRO A 18 -29.31 -0.26 -4.85
CA PRO A 18 -29.86 -1.06 -5.94
C PRO A 18 -31.37 -1.30 -5.79
N ASP A 19 -32.14 -0.91 -6.82
CA ASP A 19 -33.57 -1.24 -6.88
C ASP A 19 -33.75 -2.69 -7.34
N PHE A 20 -34.04 -3.57 -6.38
CA PHE A 20 -34.25 -5.00 -6.66
C PHE A 20 -35.43 -5.27 -7.59
N LYS A 21 -36.44 -4.41 -7.63
CA LYS A 21 -37.57 -4.58 -8.54
C LYS A 21 -37.12 -4.32 -9.98
N GLU A 22 -36.38 -3.26 -10.22
CA GLU A 22 -35.87 -2.96 -11.57
C GLU A 22 -34.83 -3.98 -12.01
N LEU A 23 -33.92 -4.40 -11.12
CA LEU A 23 -32.98 -5.47 -11.42
C LEU A 23 -33.69 -6.79 -11.73
N ALA A 24 -34.69 -7.19 -10.96
CA ALA A 24 -35.44 -8.43 -11.22
C ALA A 24 -36.24 -8.37 -12.53
N LYS A 25 -36.65 -7.19 -13.01
CA LYS A 25 -37.27 -7.07 -14.34
C LYS A 25 -36.25 -7.34 -15.46
N LYS A 26 -35.03 -6.81 -15.32
CA LYS A 26 -33.97 -6.91 -16.34
C LYS A 26 -33.27 -8.27 -16.35
N TYR A 27 -33.12 -8.91 -15.19
CA TYR A 27 -32.30 -10.11 -15.02
C TYR A 27 -33.16 -11.31 -14.58
N PRO A 28 -33.54 -12.22 -15.50
CA PRO A 28 -34.42 -13.36 -15.19
C PRO A 28 -33.89 -14.27 -14.08
N ASN A 29 -32.59 -14.56 -14.05
CA ASN A 29 -31.97 -15.39 -13.01
C ASN A 29 -32.15 -14.74 -11.61
N LEU A 30 -32.02 -13.42 -11.49
CA LEU A 30 -32.30 -12.73 -10.23
C LEU A 30 -33.78 -12.82 -9.87
N ARG A 31 -34.68 -12.62 -10.85
CA ARG A 31 -36.13 -12.68 -10.65
C ARG A 31 -36.59 -14.01 -10.06
N GLU A 32 -36.06 -15.11 -10.57
CA GLU A 32 -36.37 -16.48 -10.09
C GLU A 32 -35.94 -16.72 -8.64
N ASN A 33 -34.98 -15.92 -8.14
CA ASN A 33 -34.48 -16.00 -6.77
C ASN A 33 -34.99 -14.87 -5.86
N CYS A 34 -35.92 -14.05 -6.35
CA CYS A 34 -36.61 -13.03 -5.55
C CYS A 34 -37.95 -13.56 -5.01
N TYR A 35 -38.44 -12.93 -3.95
CA TYR A 35 -39.79 -13.14 -3.43
C TYR A 35 -40.48 -11.81 -3.16
N ILE A 36 -41.81 -11.83 -3.04
CA ILE A 36 -42.59 -10.65 -2.68
C ILE A 36 -42.75 -10.61 -1.16
N GLY A 37 -42.21 -9.57 -0.51
CA GLY A 37 -42.35 -9.36 0.92
C GLY A 37 -43.74 -8.85 1.32
N GLN A 38 -44.00 -8.78 2.63
CA GLN A 38 -45.30 -8.35 3.20
C GLN A 38 -45.78 -6.97 2.72
N ASN A 39 -44.86 -6.08 2.34
CA ASN A 39 -45.19 -4.73 1.82
C ASN A 39 -45.28 -4.68 0.29
N SER A 40 -45.51 -5.83 -0.38
CA SER A 40 -45.52 -5.96 -1.85
C SER A 40 -44.23 -5.50 -2.55
N LYS A 41 -43.12 -5.46 -1.81
CA LYS A 41 -41.79 -5.12 -2.34
C LYS A 41 -41.08 -6.39 -2.78
N VAL A 42 -40.33 -6.29 -3.88
CA VAL A 42 -39.42 -7.35 -4.31
C VAL A 42 -38.27 -7.43 -3.31
N CYS A 43 -38.11 -8.60 -2.71
CA CYS A 43 -37.13 -8.90 -1.68
C CYS A 43 -36.21 -10.02 -2.13
N ILE A 44 -35.02 -10.07 -1.53
CA ILE A 44 -34.01 -11.10 -1.75
C ILE A 44 -33.80 -11.84 -0.43
N ASP A 45 -33.78 -13.17 -0.50
CA ASP A 45 -33.41 -13.97 0.66
C ASP A 45 -31.88 -14.07 0.72
N PHE A 46 -31.27 -13.21 1.54
CA PHE A 46 -29.82 -13.21 1.73
C PHE A 46 -29.29 -14.49 2.39
N LYS A 47 -30.16 -15.38 2.88
CA LYS A 47 -29.77 -16.70 3.36
C LYS A 47 -29.73 -17.76 2.25
N ASN A 48 -30.28 -17.49 1.07
CA ASN A 48 -30.21 -18.39 -0.06
C ASN A 48 -28.95 -18.09 -0.91
N PRO A 49 -27.98 -19.02 -1.00
CA PRO A 49 -26.75 -18.82 -1.78
C PRO A 49 -27.01 -18.46 -3.24
N LYS A 50 -28.01 -19.09 -3.87
CA LYS A 50 -28.37 -18.82 -5.27
C LYS A 50 -28.89 -17.40 -5.46
N ALA A 51 -29.67 -16.90 -4.50
CA ALA A 51 -30.19 -15.53 -4.53
C ALA A 51 -29.09 -14.49 -4.37
N VAL A 52 -28.15 -14.71 -3.45
CA VAL A 52 -27.00 -13.81 -3.25
C VAL A 52 -26.06 -13.83 -4.47
N GLN A 53 -25.84 -15.01 -5.06
CA GLN A 53 -25.06 -15.16 -6.30
C GLN A 53 -25.72 -14.43 -7.47
N ALA A 54 -27.02 -14.66 -7.71
CA ALA A 54 -27.76 -14.00 -8.79
C ALA A 54 -27.78 -12.47 -8.63
N LEU A 55 -27.90 -11.99 -7.38
CA LEU A 55 -27.82 -10.56 -7.08
C LEU A 55 -26.43 -10.00 -7.40
N ALA A 56 -25.35 -10.66 -6.96
CA ALA A 56 -24.00 -10.20 -7.21
C ALA A 56 -23.71 -10.10 -8.72
N GLN A 57 -24.12 -11.11 -9.49
CA GLN A 57 -23.98 -11.11 -10.95
C GLN A 57 -24.79 -10.00 -11.62
N ALA A 58 -26.04 -9.79 -11.20
CA ALA A 58 -26.89 -8.72 -11.73
C ALA A 58 -26.31 -7.33 -11.43
N ILE A 59 -25.79 -7.10 -10.21
CA ILE A 59 -25.16 -5.83 -9.86
C ILE A 59 -23.88 -5.61 -10.68
N LEU A 60 -23.05 -6.63 -10.84
CA LEU A 60 -21.81 -6.51 -11.62
C LEU A 60 -22.08 -6.14 -13.08
N LEU A 61 -23.10 -6.78 -13.66
CA LEU A 61 -23.47 -6.53 -15.04
C LEU A 61 -24.14 -5.16 -15.22
N GLU A 62 -25.11 -4.80 -14.38
CA GLU A 62 -25.86 -3.53 -14.50
C GLU A 62 -24.97 -2.30 -14.26
N TYR A 63 -24.15 -2.33 -13.22
CA TYR A 63 -23.44 -1.12 -12.76
C TYR A 63 -22.01 -1.02 -13.28
N PHE A 64 -21.39 -2.14 -13.66
CA PHE A 64 -19.99 -2.17 -14.11
C PHE A 64 -19.81 -2.81 -15.49
N GLY A 65 -20.88 -3.35 -16.10
CA GLY A 65 -20.77 -4.08 -17.35
C GLY A 65 -19.90 -5.34 -17.26
N LEU A 66 -19.77 -5.92 -16.07
CA LEU A 66 -18.91 -7.08 -15.81
C LEU A 66 -19.75 -8.37 -15.79
N GLN A 67 -19.46 -9.28 -16.70
CA GLN A 67 -20.07 -10.61 -16.76
C GLN A 67 -19.22 -11.63 -15.99
N VAL A 68 -19.58 -11.86 -14.74
CA VAL A 68 -18.82 -12.74 -13.82
C VAL A 68 -19.60 -14.03 -13.53
N TYR A 69 -18.94 -15.16 -13.71
CA TYR A 69 -19.43 -16.47 -13.29
C TYR A 69 -18.80 -16.82 -11.95
N ILE A 70 -19.63 -17.08 -10.95
CA ILE A 70 -19.18 -17.52 -9.62
C ILE A 70 -19.58 -18.99 -9.52
N PRO A 71 -18.64 -19.93 -9.36
CA PRO A 71 -18.98 -21.35 -9.22
C PRO A 71 -19.73 -21.60 -7.90
N HIS A 72 -20.52 -22.66 -7.88
CA HIS A 72 -21.19 -23.10 -6.65
C HIS A 72 -20.16 -23.50 -5.59
N GLY A 73 -20.40 -23.13 -4.33
CA GLY A 73 -19.50 -23.43 -3.22
C GLY A 73 -18.36 -22.41 -3.00
N SER A 74 -18.13 -21.47 -3.92
CA SER A 74 -17.18 -20.37 -3.72
C SER A 74 -17.79 -19.17 -3.00
N LEU A 75 -16.93 -18.37 -2.38
CA LEU A 75 -17.31 -17.12 -1.74
C LEU A 75 -17.98 -16.16 -2.74
N VAL A 76 -19.25 -15.82 -2.48
CA VAL A 76 -19.96 -14.81 -3.25
C VAL A 76 -19.58 -13.41 -2.74
N PRO A 77 -18.93 -12.56 -3.56
CA PRO A 77 -18.51 -11.23 -3.12
C PRO A 77 -19.71 -10.31 -2.92
N ARG A 78 -19.70 -9.55 -1.82
CA ARG A 78 -20.66 -8.47 -1.57
C ARG A 78 -20.21 -7.21 -2.30
N ILE A 79 -20.76 -6.95 -3.47
CA ILE A 79 -20.23 -5.94 -4.41
C ILE A 79 -20.06 -4.54 -3.81
N PRO A 80 -21.03 -3.96 -3.08
CA PRO A 80 -20.84 -2.62 -2.49
C PRO A 80 -19.66 -2.55 -1.52
N GLN A 81 -19.40 -3.63 -0.78
CA GLN A 81 -18.28 -3.73 0.14
C GLN A 81 -16.95 -3.81 -0.62
N ARG A 82 -16.89 -4.57 -1.73
CA ARG A 82 -15.69 -4.67 -2.57
C ARG A 82 -15.38 -3.34 -3.26
N LEU A 83 -16.41 -2.63 -3.76
CA LEU A 83 -16.26 -1.31 -4.34
C LEU A 83 -15.72 -0.28 -3.34
N ASN A 84 -16.22 -0.26 -2.10
CA ASN A 84 -15.70 0.65 -1.08
C ASN A 84 -14.20 0.46 -0.85
N TYR A 85 -13.70 -0.78 -0.93
CA TYR A 85 -12.27 -1.04 -0.75
C TYR A 85 -11.44 -0.54 -1.95
N ILE A 86 -11.94 -0.72 -3.17
CA ILE A 86 -11.32 -0.16 -4.38
C ILE A 86 -11.26 1.37 -4.31
N LEU A 87 -12.37 2.03 -3.95
CA LEU A 87 -12.43 3.49 -3.83
C LEU A 87 -11.50 4.04 -2.75
N LEU A 88 -11.35 3.32 -1.64
CA LEU A 88 -10.34 3.65 -0.63
C LEU A 88 -8.92 3.56 -1.21
N ILE A 89 -8.61 2.49 -1.94
CA ILE A 89 -7.29 2.35 -2.58
C ILE A 89 -7.06 3.47 -3.60
N GLU A 90 -8.10 3.89 -4.32
CA GLU A 90 -8.00 5.06 -5.21
C GLU A 90 -7.65 6.33 -4.45
N ASP A 91 -8.26 6.59 -3.29
CA ASP A 91 -7.88 7.74 -2.47
C ASP A 91 -6.41 7.64 -2.07
N LEU A 92 -5.95 6.48 -1.62
CA LEU A 92 -4.55 6.29 -1.24
C LEU A 92 -3.59 6.47 -2.42
N VAL A 93 -3.90 5.91 -3.59
CA VAL A 93 -3.10 6.07 -4.81
C VAL A 93 -3.02 7.55 -5.20
N ASN A 94 -4.15 8.27 -5.17
CA ASN A 94 -4.23 9.70 -5.45
C ASN A 94 -3.44 10.54 -4.44
N GLU A 95 -3.63 10.29 -3.15
CA GLU A 95 -2.96 11.02 -2.08
C GLU A 95 -1.44 10.79 -2.11
N ASN A 96 -0.98 9.64 -2.59
CA ASN A 96 0.45 9.33 -2.72
C ASN A 96 1.03 9.68 -4.10
N ALA A 97 0.29 10.40 -4.95
CA ALA A 97 0.69 10.78 -6.31
C ALA A 97 1.13 9.59 -7.19
N LEU A 98 0.53 8.41 -6.99
CA LEU A 98 0.87 7.18 -7.70
C LEU A 98 0.03 6.96 -8.97
N ASN A 99 -0.61 8.02 -9.49
CA ASN A 99 -1.68 7.93 -10.48
C ASN A 99 -1.23 7.51 -11.88
N SER A 100 0.06 7.59 -12.17
CA SER A 100 0.61 7.26 -13.48
C SER A 100 0.98 5.78 -13.54
N GLY A 101 0.35 5.02 -14.44
CA GLY A 101 0.70 3.62 -14.70
C GLY A 101 0.50 2.71 -13.49
N VAL A 102 -0.62 2.85 -12.78
CA VAL A 102 -0.92 2.10 -11.55
C VAL A 102 -0.90 0.60 -11.80
N VAL A 103 -0.03 -0.10 -11.06
CA VAL A 103 0.01 -1.57 -11.01
C VAL A 103 -0.25 -2.05 -9.59
N GLY A 104 -1.27 -2.88 -9.41
CA GLY A 104 -1.68 -3.43 -8.12
C GLY A 104 -1.46 -4.93 -7.99
N ILE A 105 -1.42 -5.42 -6.75
CA ILE A 105 -1.42 -6.84 -6.41
C ILE A 105 -2.71 -7.19 -5.68
N ASP A 106 -3.41 -8.26 -6.07
CA ASP A 106 -4.53 -8.84 -5.32
C ASP A 106 -4.14 -10.23 -4.81
N VAL A 107 -4.07 -10.39 -3.49
CA VAL A 107 -3.71 -11.65 -2.83
C VAL A 107 -4.97 -12.43 -2.46
N GLY A 108 -5.11 -13.63 -3.03
CA GLY A 108 -6.28 -14.48 -2.81
C GLY A 108 -7.49 -13.98 -3.60
N THR A 109 -7.34 -13.88 -4.92
CA THR A 109 -8.35 -13.27 -5.80
C THR A 109 -9.67 -14.04 -5.86
N GLY A 110 -9.63 -15.33 -5.51
CA GLY A 110 -10.76 -16.25 -5.52
C GLY A 110 -11.30 -16.51 -6.92
N SER A 111 -12.27 -17.42 -7.01
CA SER A 111 -12.89 -17.79 -8.30
C SER A 111 -13.54 -16.61 -9.04
N SER A 112 -13.96 -15.57 -8.30
CA SER A 112 -14.62 -14.39 -8.86
C SER A 112 -13.68 -13.39 -9.52
N CYS A 113 -12.41 -13.34 -9.08
CA CYS A 113 -11.44 -12.30 -9.47
C CYS A 113 -12.00 -10.87 -9.31
N ILE A 114 -12.74 -10.63 -8.23
CA ILE A 114 -13.60 -9.45 -8.14
C ILE A 114 -12.84 -8.13 -8.05
N PHE A 115 -11.75 -8.09 -7.27
CA PHE A 115 -10.98 -6.86 -7.12
C PHE A 115 -10.24 -6.48 -8.40
N PRO A 116 -9.52 -7.40 -9.09
CA PRO A 116 -8.84 -7.06 -10.34
C PRO A 116 -9.82 -6.65 -11.43
N LEU A 117 -10.98 -7.32 -11.53
CA LEU A 117 -12.01 -6.95 -12.50
C LEU A 117 -12.57 -5.55 -12.25
N LEU A 118 -12.87 -5.19 -10.98
CA LEU A 118 -13.33 -3.85 -10.65
C LEU A 118 -12.25 -2.80 -10.91
N ALA A 119 -11.03 -3.02 -10.41
CA ALA A 119 -9.88 -2.11 -10.59
C ALA A 119 -9.57 -1.84 -12.07
N ALA A 120 -9.49 -2.88 -12.89
CA ALA A 120 -9.24 -2.75 -14.32
C ALA A 120 -10.42 -2.06 -15.03
N LYS A 121 -11.66 -2.39 -14.66
CA LYS A 121 -12.84 -1.84 -15.34
C LYS A 121 -13.08 -0.36 -15.01
N THR A 122 -12.91 0.05 -13.76
CA THR A 122 -13.20 1.42 -13.33
C THR A 122 -12.01 2.34 -13.53
N ASN A 123 -10.79 1.83 -13.34
CA ASN A 123 -9.59 2.67 -13.23
C ASN A 123 -8.51 2.33 -14.28
N GLN A 124 -8.72 1.29 -15.10
CA GLN A 124 -7.73 0.79 -16.06
C GLN A 124 -6.40 0.39 -15.42
N TRP A 125 -6.43 0.02 -14.13
CA TRP A 125 -5.24 -0.43 -13.42
C TRP A 125 -4.80 -1.80 -13.93
N ARG A 126 -3.48 -1.99 -14.04
CA ARG A 126 -2.91 -3.31 -14.27
C ARG A 126 -2.84 -4.06 -12.94
N MET A 127 -3.22 -5.34 -12.93
CA MET A 127 -3.37 -6.12 -11.71
C MET A 127 -2.65 -7.46 -11.85
N TYR A 128 -1.84 -7.78 -10.85
CA TYR A 128 -1.32 -9.12 -10.63
C TYR A 128 -2.14 -9.78 -9.52
N ALA A 129 -2.86 -10.83 -9.86
CA ALA A 129 -3.75 -11.52 -8.96
C ALA A 129 -3.19 -12.90 -8.62
N THR A 130 -3.17 -13.27 -7.34
CA THR A 130 -2.69 -14.57 -6.88
C THR A 130 -3.80 -15.38 -6.25
N ASP A 131 -3.71 -16.69 -6.36
CA ASP A 131 -4.50 -17.63 -5.57
C ASP A 131 -3.73 -18.95 -5.45
N ALA A 132 -3.98 -19.72 -4.40
CA ALA A 132 -3.37 -21.03 -4.21
C ALA A 132 -4.24 -22.17 -4.77
N ASP A 133 -5.56 -21.96 -4.93
CA ASP A 133 -6.48 -22.97 -5.45
C ASP A 133 -6.57 -22.94 -6.98
N GLU A 134 -6.13 -24.02 -7.61
CA GLU A 134 -6.12 -24.19 -9.07
C GLU A 134 -7.51 -24.04 -9.70
N SER A 135 -8.55 -24.49 -8.98
CA SER A 135 -9.93 -24.32 -9.42
C SER A 135 -10.34 -22.85 -9.44
N SER A 136 -10.03 -22.09 -8.38
CA SER A 136 -10.24 -20.64 -8.32
C SER A 136 -9.50 -19.90 -9.43
N ILE A 137 -8.23 -20.24 -9.68
CA ILE A 137 -7.45 -19.68 -10.80
C ILE A 137 -8.13 -19.93 -12.14
N THR A 138 -8.63 -21.16 -12.35
CA THR A 138 -9.30 -21.52 -13.60
C THR A 138 -10.56 -20.68 -13.83
N PHE A 139 -11.38 -20.47 -12.80
CA PHE A 139 -12.57 -19.61 -12.90
C PHE A 139 -12.22 -18.13 -13.04
N ALA A 140 -11.23 -17.65 -12.29
CA ALA A 140 -10.72 -16.29 -12.38
C ALA A 140 -10.25 -15.96 -13.79
N LYS A 141 -9.42 -16.82 -14.41
CA LYS A 141 -8.94 -16.66 -15.80
C LYS A 141 -10.10 -16.62 -16.80
N LYS A 142 -11.11 -17.48 -16.64
CA LYS A 142 -12.31 -17.46 -17.48
C LYS A 142 -13.11 -16.18 -17.32
N ASN A 143 -13.21 -15.63 -16.11
CA ASN A 143 -13.91 -14.38 -15.85
C ASN A 143 -13.17 -13.18 -16.45
N VAL A 144 -11.84 -13.13 -16.33
CA VAL A 144 -11.00 -12.10 -16.98
C VAL A 144 -11.16 -12.14 -18.51
N ALA A 145 -11.05 -13.33 -19.10
CA ALA A 145 -11.21 -13.52 -20.55
C ALA A 145 -12.60 -13.12 -21.04
N ARG A 146 -13.67 -13.49 -20.31
CA ARG A 146 -15.05 -13.13 -20.67
C ARG A 146 -15.28 -11.62 -20.74
N ASN A 147 -14.53 -10.85 -19.95
CA ASN A 147 -14.64 -9.39 -19.90
C ASN A 147 -13.61 -8.67 -20.77
N SER A 148 -12.80 -9.39 -21.56
CA SER A 148 -11.74 -8.83 -22.40
C SER A 148 -10.71 -7.99 -21.62
N LEU A 149 -10.35 -8.44 -20.41
CA LEU A 149 -9.42 -7.73 -19.51
C LEU A 149 -8.07 -8.44 -19.36
N THR A 150 -7.72 -9.36 -20.26
CA THR A 150 -6.48 -10.15 -20.18
C THR A 150 -5.19 -9.33 -20.32
N GLU A 151 -5.26 -8.14 -20.94
CA GLU A 151 -4.12 -7.22 -21.03
C GLU A 151 -3.86 -6.46 -19.73
N TYR A 152 -4.90 -6.31 -18.90
CA TYR A 152 -4.84 -5.61 -17.63
C TYR A 152 -4.62 -6.54 -16.44
N ILE A 153 -5.06 -7.79 -16.51
CA ILE A 153 -5.07 -8.70 -15.36
C ILE A 153 -4.28 -9.96 -15.67
N GLU A 154 -3.22 -10.18 -14.89
CA GLU A 154 -2.41 -11.38 -14.91
C GLU A 154 -2.68 -12.22 -13.65
N ILE A 155 -2.95 -13.52 -13.82
CA ILE A 155 -3.29 -14.42 -12.71
C ILE A 155 -2.19 -15.46 -12.54
N LEU A 156 -1.56 -15.46 -11.37
CA LEU A 156 -0.47 -16.34 -10.98
C LEU A 156 -0.93 -17.32 -9.90
N GLN A 157 -0.38 -18.53 -9.94
CA GLN A 157 -0.63 -19.54 -8.90
C GLN A 157 0.43 -19.41 -7.81
N SER A 158 0.01 -19.14 -6.58
CA SER A 158 0.91 -19.07 -5.43
C SER A 158 0.99 -20.42 -4.72
N ASP A 159 2.07 -20.63 -3.96
CA ASP A 159 2.07 -21.62 -2.89
C ASP A 159 1.23 -21.08 -1.71
N PRO A 160 0.52 -21.93 -0.93
CA PRO A 160 -0.17 -21.50 0.28
C PRO A 160 0.70 -20.75 1.30
N GLN A 161 2.03 -20.96 1.29
CA GLN A 161 2.98 -20.32 2.20
C GLN A 161 3.58 -19.02 1.64
N ASP A 162 3.43 -18.76 0.34
CA ASP A 162 4.03 -17.62 -0.35
C ASP A 162 2.95 -16.57 -0.69
N ILE A 163 3.04 -15.39 -0.08
CA ILE A 163 2.03 -14.33 -0.25
C ILE A 163 2.38 -13.42 -1.43
N PHE A 164 3.56 -12.80 -1.40
CA PHE A 164 4.02 -11.86 -2.42
C PHE A 164 5.11 -12.44 -3.31
N LYS A 165 5.89 -13.39 -2.79
CA LYS A 165 7.06 -13.95 -3.46
C LYS A 165 6.79 -14.37 -4.91
N VAL A 166 5.68 -15.07 -5.18
CA VAL A 166 5.32 -15.51 -6.55
C VAL A 166 5.19 -14.34 -7.53
N VAL A 167 4.64 -13.22 -7.09
CA VAL A 167 4.52 -12.02 -7.93
C VAL A 167 5.89 -11.39 -8.13
N MET A 168 6.70 -11.35 -7.08
CA MET A 168 8.03 -10.73 -7.11
C MET A 168 9.00 -11.48 -8.03
N GLU A 169 8.92 -12.82 -8.05
CA GLU A 169 9.77 -13.71 -8.84
C GLU A 169 9.22 -13.98 -10.24
N SER A 170 7.96 -13.62 -10.53
CA SER A 170 7.38 -13.82 -11.86
C SER A 170 8.16 -13.02 -12.91
N PRO A 171 8.54 -13.63 -14.06
CA PRO A 171 9.27 -12.94 -15.12
C PRO A 171 8.57 -11.67 -15.61
N SER A 172 7.23 -11.70 -15.72
CA SER A 172 6.39 -10.58 -16.15
C SER A 172 6.38 -9.39 -15.17
N ALA A 173 6.68 -9.66 -13.89
CA ALA A 173 6.67 -8.67 -12.83
C ALA A 173 8.06 -8.35 -12.28
N SER A 174 9.12 -9.06 -12.66
CA SER A 174 10.47 -8.95 -12.06
C SER A 174 11.04 -7.52 -11.98
N SER A 175 10.75 -6.67 -12.97
CA SER A 175 11.18 -5.26 -13.01
C SER A 175 10.08 -4.26 -12.61
N GLN A 176 8.92 -4.74 -12.19
CA GLN A 176 7.76 -3.90 -11.91
C GLN A 176 7.77 -3.36 -10.48
N ASN A 177 7.47 -2.08 -10.33
CA ASN A 177 7.08 -1.48 -9.05
C ASN A 177 5.55 -1.41 -8.96
N PHE A 178 5.03 -1.70 -7.78
CA PHE A 178 3.60 -1.77 -7.52
C PHE A 178 3.16 -0.57 -6.70
N ALA A 179 2.06 0.06 -7.12
CA ALA A 179 1.44 1.15 -6.38
C ALA A 179 0.81 0.64 -5.08
N PHE A 180 0.21 -0.56 -5.11
CA PHE A 180 -0.42 -1.14 -3.93
C PHE A 180 -0.50 -2.67 -3.98
N SER A 181 -0.73 -3.28 -2.83
CA SER A 181 -1.29 -4.63 -2.69
C SER A 181 -2.58 -4.57 -1.89
N MET A 182 -3.49 -5.48 -2.18
CA MET A 182 -4.77 -5.64 -1.51
C MET A 182 -5.05 -7.12 -1.25
N CYS A 183 -5.82 -7.40 -0.20
CA CYS A 183 -6.20 -8.74 0.18
C CYS A 183 -7.53 -8.74 0.94
N ASN A 184 -8.32 -9.81 0.80
CA ASN A 184 -9.39 -10.15 1.72
C ASN A 184 -9.09 -11.54 2.32
N PRO A 185 -8.45 -11.60 3.50
CA PRO A 185 -7.82 -12.80 4.02
C PRO A 185 -8.85 -13.88 4.40
N PRO A 186 -8.42 -15.16 4.47
CA PRO A 186 -9.23 -16.22 5.06
C PRO A 186 -9.51 -15.90 6.52
N PHE A 187 -10.75 -16.15 6.95
CA PHE A 187 -11.29 -15.53 8.16
C PHE A 187 -11.08 -16.34 9.44
N PHE A 188 -10.94 -17.66 9.40
CA PHE A 188 -11.09 -18.56 10.54
C PHE A 188 -9.89 -19.50 10.72
N ASP A 189 -9.63 -19.90 11.96
CA ASP A 189 -8.77 -21.04 12.23
C ASP A 189 -9.59 -22.33 12.02
N PRO A 190 -9.07 -23.38 11.34
CA PRO A 190 -9.73 -24.68 11.26
C PRO A 190 -10.28 -25.19 12.60
N GLU A 191 -9.56 -25.00 13.71
CA GLU A 191 -9.98 -25.44 15.05
C GLU A 191 -11.15 -24.61 15.62
N GLU A 192 -11.25 -23.33 15.22
CA GLU A 192 -12.40 -22.47 15.55
C GLU A 192 -13.60 -22.69 14.60
N GLY A 193 -13.34 -23.26 13.42
CA GLY A 193 -14.26 -23.44 12.31
C GLY A 193 -15.34 -24.48 12.52
N ASP A 194 -15.05 -25.49 13.32
CA ASP A 194 -15.91 -26.66 13.55
C ASP A 194 -17.23 -26.30 14.27
N GLN A 195 -17.31 -25.11 14.87
CA GLN A 195 -18.52 -24.64 15.56
C GLN A 195 -19.31 -23.58 14.77
N ARG A 196 -18.80 -23.00 13.67
CA ARG A 196 -19.50 -21.90 12.96
C ARG A 196 -19.92 -22.25 11.55
N PHE A 197 -19.31 -23.26 10.96
CA PHE A 197 -19.60 -23.73 9.62
C PHE A 197 -19.92 -25.21 9.68
N VAL A 198 -20.88 -25.64 8.86
CA VAL A 198 -21.15 -27.05 8.60
C VAL A 198 -20.68 -27.39 7.21
N VAL A 199 -20.10 -28.58 7.07
CA VAL A 199 -19.79 -29.15 5.75
C VAL A 199 -21.12 -29.48 5.06
N SER A 200 -21.30 -28.96 3.85
CA SER A 200 -22.46 -29.35 3.04
C SER A 200 -22.34 -30.84 2.69
N THR A 201 -23.26 -31.68 3.17
CA THR A 201 -23.24 -33.14 2.94
C THR A 201 -23.36 -33.56 1.48
N SER A 202 -23.54 -32.60 0.56
CA SER A 202 -23.70 -32.81 -0.88
C SER A 202 -22.55 -32.24 -1.71
N ALA A 203 -21.57 -31.55 -1.11
CA ALA A 203 -20.46 -30.92 -1.82
C ALA A 203 -19.33 -30.46 -0.88
N ASP A 204 -18.08 -30.50 -1.36
CA ASP A 204 -16.85 -30.13 -0.62
C ASP A 204 -16.71 -28.60 -0.38
N TYR A 205 -17.72 -27.97 0.23
CA TYR A 205 -17.69 -26.56 0.65
C TYR A 205 -18.38 -26.36 2.01
N PHE A 206 -18.05 -25.23 2.66
CA PHE A 206 -18.54 -24.87 3.99
C PHE A 206 -19.67 -23.84 3.90
N GLN A 207 -20.65 -23.95 4.81
CA GLN A 207 -21.73 -22.97 4.95
C GLN A 207 -21.95 -22.61 6.43
N ASN A 208 -22.24 -21.34 6.72
CA ASN A 208 -22.53 -20.89 8.09
C ASN A 208 -23.64 -21.74 8.74
N ASP A 209 -23.42 -22.22 9.96
CA ASP A 209 -24.42 -22.96 10.73
C ASP A 209 -25.51 -22.02 11.27
N SER A 210 -26.74 -22.21 10.78
CA SER A 210 -27.92 -21.46 11.23
C SER A 210 -28.70 -22.13 12.37
N SER A 211 -28.27 -23.30 12.83
CA SER A 211 -29.03 -24.17 13.76
C SER A 211 -28.62 -24.07 15.23
N GLN A 212 -27.53 -23.37 15.55
CA GLN A 212 -27.06 -23.25 16.93
C GLN A 212 -28.05 -22.53 17.86
N ARG A 213 -28.42 -23.22 18.95
CA ARG A 213 -29.28 -22.68 20.02
C ARG A 213 -28.49 -21.65 20.84
N GLY A 214 -29.03 -20.43 20.96
CA GLY A 214 -28.47 -19.36 21.80
C GLY A 214 -27.75 -18.22 21.05
N ARG A 215 -27.56 -18.34 19.73
CA ARG A 215 -27.02 -17.27 18.88
C ARG A 215 -28.03 -16.89 17.79
N SER A 216 -28.18 -15.59 17.52
CA SER A 216 -28.99 -15.14 16.38
C SER A 216 -28.34 -15.60 15.07
N ALA A 217 -29.13 -16.27 14.22
CA ALA A 217 -28.66 -16.72 12.91
C ALA A 217 -28.10 -15.55 12.08
N PRO A 218 -27.05 -15.77 11.27
CA PRO A 218 -26.46 -14.72 10.45
C PRO A 218 -27.49 -14.14 9.47
N ARG A 219 -27.37 -12.84 9.18
CA ARG A 219 -28.28 -12.11 8.28
C ARG A 219 -28.07 -12.44 6.80
N SER A 220 -26.94 -13.05 6.46
CA SER A 220 -26.57 -13.50 5.11
C SER A 220 -25.85 -14.83 5.21
N THR A 221 -26.03 -15.67 4.20
CA THR A 221 -25.26 -16.91 4.07
C THR A 221 -23.87 -16.62 3.52
N THR A 222 -22.90 -17.42 3.97
CA THR A 222 -21.55 -17.49 3.43
C THR A 222 -21.34 -18.93 3.01
N CYS A 223 -21.07 -19.14 1.73
CA CYS A 223 -20.62 -20.42 1.16
C CYS A 223 -19.23 -20.17 0.63
N ALA A 224 -18.25 -20.99 0.99
CA ALA A 224 -16.88 -20.82 0.54
C ALA A 224 -16.09 -22.14 0.69
N LYS A 225 -15.02 -22.26 -0.09
CA LYS A 225 -14.10 -23.41 0.00
C LYS A 225 -13.27 -23.34 1.28
N SER A 226 -12.71 -24.48 1.70
CA SER A 226 -11.91 -24.57 2.94
C SER A 226 -10.84 -23.48 3.03
N ASN A 227 -10.04 -23.32 1.99
CA ASN A 227 -8.93 -22.36 1.93
C ASN A 227 -9.37 -20.89 1.76
N GLU A 228 -10.62 -20.61 1.37
CA GLU A 228 -11.19 -19.25 1.34
C GLU A 228 -11.73 -18.83 2.73
N VAL A 229 -11.90 -19.80 3.64
CA VAL A 229 -12.48 -19.59 4.98
C VAL A 229 -11.44 -19.81 6.06
N PHE A 230 -10.57 -20.80 5.90
CA PHE A 230 -9.67 -21.30 6.94
C PHE A 230 -8.20 -21.08 6.60
N PHE A 231 -7.43 -20.75 7.62
CA PHE A 231 -5.97 -20.70 7.60
C PHE A 231 -5.46 -21.09 8.99
N GLU A 232 -4.31 -21.75 9.09
CA GLU A 232 -3.75 -22.15 10.39
C GLU A 232 -3.41 -20.91 11.23
N GLY A 233 -3.98 -20.81 12.45
CA GLY A 233 -3.93 -19.59 13.27
C GLY A 233 -4.86 -18.46 12.81
N GLY A 234 -5.68 -18.72 11.79
CA GLY A 234 -6.73 -17.86 11.26
C GLY A 234 -6.25 -16.55 10.64
N GLU A 235 -7.18 -15.59 10.56
CA GLU A 235 -6.95 -14.25 9.99
C GLU A 235 -5.73 -13.52 10.58
N VAL A 236 -5.48 -13.69 11.88
CA VAL A 236 -4.33 -13.03 12.53
C VAL A 236 -3.03 -13.60 11.98
N SER A 237 -2.85 -14.91 11.98
CA SER A 237 -1.62 -15.54 11.46
C SER A 237 -1.38 -15.24 9.98
N PHE A 238 -2.42 -15.28 9.16
CA PHE A 238 -2.31 -14.95 7.74
C PHE A 238 -1.82 -13.52 7.54
N VAL A 239 -2.46 -12.56 8.23
CA VAL A 239 -2.10 -11.15 8.09
C VAL A 239 -0.74 -10.86 8.70
N SER A 240 -0.36 -11.52 9.81
CA SER A 240 0.99 -11.40 10.37
C SER A 240 2.07 -11.97 9.42
N ALA A 241 1.79 -13.05 8.68
CA ALA A 241 2.67 -13.53 7.62
C ALA A 241 2.78 -12.51 6.47
N MET A 242 1.66 -11.92 6.06
CA MET A 242 1.62 -10.85 5.05
C MET A 242 2.46 -9.63 5.49
N MET A 243 2.38 -9.24 6.77
CA MET A 243 3.20 -8.17 7.34
C MET A 243 4.69 -8.51 7.25
N LYS A 244 5.09 -9.73 7.62
CA LYS A 244 6.49 -10.17 7.56
C LYS A 244 7.05 -10.14 6.13
N GLU A 245 6.32 -10.65 5.15
CA GLU A 245 6.76 -10.55 3.75
C GLU A 245 6.76 -9.12 3.23
N SER A 246 5.85 -8.25 3.69
CA SER A 246 5.81 -6.86 3.25
C SER A 246 7.11 -6.10 3.55
N VAL A 247 7.77 -6.41 4.68
CA VAL A 247 9.07 -5.83 5.05
C VAL A 247 10.15 -6.18 4.02
N LEU A 248 10.11 -7.39 3.47
CA LEU A 248 11.07 -7.87 2.46
C LEU A 248 10.90 -7.14 1.13
N TYR A 249 9.66 -6.78 0.77
CA TYR A 249 9.32 -6.19 -0.53
C TYR A 249 8.95 -4.70 -0.47
N LYS A 250 9.29 -4.02 0.63
CA LYS A 250 8.98 -2.59 0.87
C LYS A 250 9.49 -1.63 -0.22
N SER A 251 10.58 -2.00 -0.92
CA SER A 251 11.11 -1.21 -2.02
C SER A 251 10.34 -1.39 -3.33
N ARG A 252 9.56 -2.47 -3.44
CA ARG A 252 8.85 -2.86 -4.66
C ARG A 252 7.36 -2.55 -4.63
N VAL A 253 6.75 -2.55 -3.45
CA VAL A 253 5.33 -2.25 -3.28
C VAL A 253 5.18 -1.01 -2.42
N ARG A 254 4.43 -0.06 -2.95
CA ARG A 254 4.23 1.26 -2.37
C ARG A 254 3.09 1.27 -1.34
N ILE A 255 2.06 0.44 -1.39
CA ILE A 255 1.03 0.49 -0.33
C ILE A 255 0.57 -0.93 -0.04
N PHE A 256 0.78 -1.45 1.16
CA PHE A 256 0.24 -2.76 1.51
C PHE A 256 -1.07 -2.62 2.28
N THR A 257 -2.14 -3.25 1.80
CA THR A 257 -3.47 -3.17 2.43
C THR A 257 -4.12 -4.55 2.58
N THR A 258 -4.89 -4.76 3.64
CA THR A 258 -5.74 -5.95 3.79
C THR A 258 -7.07 -5.63 4.46
N MET A 259 -8.13 -6.35 4.11
CA MET A 259 -9.39 -6.31 4.86
C MET A 259 -9.27 -7.14 6.15
N VAL A 260 -10.03 -6.79 7.19
CA VAL A 260 -10.06 -7.56 8.44
C VAL A 260 -11.50 -7.90 8.82
N GLY A 261 -11.88 -9.14 8.71
CA GLY A 261 -13.20 -9.64 9.06
C GLY A 261 -13.55 -9.52 10.53
N ARG A 262 -12.60 -9.54 11.47
CA ARG A 262 -12.90 -9.59 12.92
C ARG A 262 -12.27 -8.46 13.73
N ARG A 263 -13.06 -7.82 14.59
CA ARG A 263 -12.60 -6.75 15.49
C ARG A 263 -11.64 -7.29 16.55
N SER A 264 -11.81 -8.55 16.91
CA SER A 264 -10.89 -9.25 17.80
C SER A 264 -9.50 -9.41 17.19
N SER A 265 -9.35 -9.39 15.86
CA SER A 265 -8.05 -9.52 15.18
C SER A 265 -7.22 -8.24 15.25
N ILE A 266 -7.85 -7.06 15.39
CA ILE A 266 -7.17 -5.76 15.34
C ILE A 266 -6.10 -5.63 16.42
N ASN A 267 -6.44 -5.93 17.68
CA ASN A 267 -5.52 -5.72 18.79
C ASN A 267 -4.31 -6.68 18.74
N PRO A 268 -4.47 -7.98 18.42
CA PRO A 268 -3.36 -8.86 18.10
C PRO A 268 -2.49 -8.33 16.95
N LEU A 269 -3.09 -7.94 15.83
CA LEU A 269 -2.35 -7.44 14.67
C LEU A 269 -1.56 -6.16 14.98
N LYS A 270 -2.15 -5.22 15.73
CA LYS A 270 -1.45 -4.02 16.22
C LYS A 270 -0.26 -4.37 17.14
N LYS A 271 -0.31 -5.49 17.87
CA LYS A 271 0.79 -5.93 18.73
C LYS A 271 1.91 -6.60 17.94
N ASP A 272 1.55 -7.37 16.90
CA ASP A 272 2.52 -8.03 16.02
C ASP A 272 3.29 -7.00 15.18
N GLU A 273 2.59 -5.98 14.66
CA GLU A 273 3.19 -4.82 13.98
C GLU A 273 4.30 -4.18 14.82
N LEU A 274 4.04 -3.97 16.12
CA LEU A 274 5.01 -3.37 17.05
C LEU A 274 6.20 -4.28 17.38
N LYS A 275 6.10 -5.61 17.21
CA LYS A 275 7.15 -6.58 17.57
C LYS A 275 8.10 -6.87 16.43
N ASP A 276 7.58 -7.00 15.21
CA ASP A 276 8.37 -7.45 14.05
C ASP A 276 9.18 -6.32 13.40
N GLY A 277 9.31 -5.17 14.07
CA GLY A 277 10.00 -4.01 13.50
C GLY A 277 9.29 -3.43 12.28
N CYS A 278 7.99 -3.71 12.12
CA CYS A 278 7.10 -2.93 11.24
C CYS A 278 6.93 -1.56 11.89
N LEU A 279 7.97 -0.73 11.70
CA LEU A 279 8.12 0.55 12.37
C LEU A 279 6.86 1.40 12.14
N PRO A 280 6.26 1.95 13.22
CA PRO A 280 5.35 3.06 13.04
C PRO A 280 6.18 4.19 12.42
N GLY A 281 5.98 4.45 11.12
CA GLY A 281 6.72 5.49 10.39
C GLY A 281 7.60 5.04 9.25
N LEU A 282 7.66 3.75 8.92
CA LEU A 282 8.18 3.36 7.62
C LEU A 282 7.14 3.73 6.56
N LEU A 283 7.57 4.55 5.60
CA LEU A 283 6.90 4.81 4.34
C LEU A 283 6.03 3.60 3.95
N MET A 284 4.74 3.83 3.72
CA MET A 284 4.08 3.08 2.64
C MET A 284 3.81 1.58 2.93
N THR A 285 3.43 1.26 4.18
CA THR A 285 2.91 -0.06 4.60
C THR A 285 1.84 0.07 5.70
N GLN A 286 0.82 0.92 5.52
CA GLN A 286 -0.34 0.87 6.43
C GLN A 286 -1.26 -0.25 5.98
N LEU A 287 -1.25 -1.37 6.71
CA LEU A 287 -2.32 -2.36 6.64
C LEU A 287 -3.64 -1.67 7.02
N ILE A 288 -4.36 -1.11 6.05
CA ILE A 288 -5.63 -0.44 6.31
C ILE A 288 -6.70 -1.50 6.50
N MET A 289 -6.89 -1.88 7.76
CA MET A 289 -7.83 -2.90 8.18
C MET A 289 -9.27 -2.39 8.04
N ALA A 290 -10.01 -2.91 7.07
CA ALA A 290 -11.45 -2.70 6.96
C ALA A 290 -12.19 -3.73 7.83
N TYR A 291 -12.78 -3.32 8.97
CA TYR A 291 -13.52 -4.21 9.86
C TYR A 291 -14.94 -4.52 9.44
N HIS A 292 -15.31 -5.80 9.48
CA HIS A 292 -16.68 -6.28 9.35
C HIS A 292 -17.30 -6.73 10.67
N ASP A 293 -18.10 -5.87 11.29
CA ASP A 293 -19.09 -6.41 12.24
C ASP A 293 -20.10 -7.24 11.43
N GLY A 294 -20.53 -8.40 11.94
CA GLY A 294 -21.41 -9.35 11.27
C GLY A 294 -22.79 -8.81 10.85
N ARG A 295 -22.97 -7.49 10.78
CA ARG A 295 -24.13 -6.78 10.22
C ARG A 295 -23.86 -6.19 8.83
N GLY A 296 -22.66 -6.37 8.25
CA GLY A 296 -22.38 -6.09 6.83
C GLY A 296 -21.79 -4.71 6.54
N PHE A 297 -20.98 -4.17 7.45
CA PHE A 297 -20.41 -2.82 7.33
C PHE A 297 -18.88 -2.87 7.36
N PRO A 298 -18.14 -2.34 6.37
CA PRO A 298 -16.74 -1.99 6.57
C PRO A 298 -16.67 -0.72 7.43
N LYS A 299 -16.04 -0.79 8.60
CA LYS A 299 -15.46 0.39 9.24
C LYS A 299 -13.99 0.42 8.87
N LEU A 300 -13.53 1.52 8.29
CA LEU A 300 -12.11 1.83 8.20
C LEU A 300 -11.59 1.86 9.64
N ILE A 301 -10.74 0.92 10.02
CA ILE A 301 -9.92 1.07 11.21
C ILE A 301 -8.63 1.64 10.69
N LEU A 302 -8.63 2.96 10.57
CA LEU A 302 -7.38 3.67 10.73
C LEU A 302 -6.91 3.37 12.16
N PRO A 303 -5.63 3.06 12.38
CA PRO A 303 -5.07 3.06 13.72
C PRO A 303 -5.49 4.37 14.40
N ASP A 304 -5.84 4.33 15.69
CA ASP A 304 -6.35 5.47 16.47
C ASP A 304 -5.35 6.65 16.59
N ARG A 305 -4.27 6.63 15.81
CA ARG A 305 -3.16 7.56 15.81
C ARG A 305 -2.69 7.92 14.39
N VAL A 306 -3.41 7.60 13.31
CA VAL A 306 -3.03 8.15 11.99
C VAL A 306 -3.71 9.50 11.85
N ILE A 307 -2.94 10.57 12.01
CA ILE A 307 -3.29 11.86 11.41
C ILE A 307 -3.43 11.56 9.91
N GLY A 308 -4.60 11.79 9.32
CA GLY A 308 -4.82 11.50 7.90
C GLY A 308 -3.74 12.18 7.03
N LEU A 309 -3.39 11.63 5.86
CA LEU A 309 -2.34 12.20 5.00
C LEU A 309 -2.62 13.68 4.68
N ARG A 310 -3.88 14.01 4.42
CA ARG A 310 -4.37 15.37 4.26
C ARG A 310 -4.23 16.23 5.52
N GLU A 311 -4.50 15.66 6.69
CA GLU A 311 -4.32 16.35 7.96
C GLU A 311 -2.84 16.62 8.25
N VAL A 312 -1.91 15.71 7.91
CA VAL A 312 -0.46 15.97 8.06
C VAL A 312 -0.05 17.11 7.15
N TYR A 313 -0.44 17.10 5.88
CA TYR A 313 -0.13 18.20 4.96
C TYR A 313 -0.69 19.54 5.46
N GLU A 314 -1.96 19.58 5.86
CA GLU A 314 -2.60 20.79 6.37
C GLU A 314 -1.91 21.29 7.66
N LEU A 315 -1.55 20.38 8.58
CA LEU A 315 -0.85 20.72 9.82
C LEU A 315 0.59 21.16 9.59
N VAL A 316 1.32 20.52 8.68
CA VAL A 316 2.68 20.92 8.27
C VAL A 316 2.63 22.31 7.65
N SER A 317 1.74 22.52 6.69
CA SER A 317 1.62 23.81 6.01
C SER A 317 1.22 24.92 6.98
N GLU A 318 0.30 24.64 7.90
CA GLU A 318 -0.11 25.57 8.94
C GLU A 318 1.01 25.86 9.94
N ALA A 319 1.80 24.85 10.33
CA ALA A 319 2.93 25.00 11.22
C ALA A 319 4.03 25.87 10.59
N CYS A 320 4.37 25.60 9.32
CA CYS A 320 5.35 26.38 8.56
C CYS A 320 4.88 27.84 8.40
N LYS A 321 3.61 28.07 8.04
CA LYS A 321 3.02 29.41 7.91
C LYS A 321 3.03 30.20 9.21
N LYS A 322 2.81 29.53 10.34
CA LYS A 322 2.80 30.14 11.68
C LYS A 322 4.19 30.29 12.30
N GLY A 323 5.23 29.74 11.68
CA GLY A 323 6.57 29.72 12.26
C GLY A 323 6.68 28.85 13.52
N ASN A 324 5.82 27.83 13.69
CA ASN A 324 5.78 27.01 14.89
C ASN A 324 6.71 25.79 14.76
N THR A 325 8.01 26.05 14.87
CA THR A 325 9.09 25.07 14.70
C THR A 325 8.98 23.90 15.68
N GLU A 326 8.62 24.15 16.96
CA GLU A 326 8.47 23.08 17.96
C GLU A 326 7.31 22.13 17.62
N TYR A 327 6.18 22.67 17.18
CA TYR A 327 5.04 21.85 16.76
C TYR A 327 5.35 21.06 15.49
N LEU A 328 6.05 21.67 14.53
CA LEU A 328 6.48 21.00 13.31
C LEU A 328 7.44 19.84 13.63
N GLU A 329 8.46 20.07 14.46
CA GLU A 329 9.38 19.01 14.88
C GLU A 329 8.65 17.90 15.63
N ALA A 330 7.76 18.25 16.56
CA ALA A 330 6.96 17.27 17.28
C ALA A 330 6.09 16.45 16.31
N LEU A 331 5.54 17.07 15.27
CA LEU A 331 4.75 16.42 14.22
C LEU A 331 5.62 15.47 13.38
N ILE A 332 6.79 15.91 12.91
CA ILE A 332 7.74 15.07 12.15
C ILE A 332 8.22 13.89 13.00
N SER A 333 8.54 14.12 14.28
CA SER A 333 9.03 13.10 15.22
C SER A 333 8.00 12.01 15.51
N ARG A 334 6.72 12.23 15.20
CA ARG A 334 5.70 11.21 15.42
C ARG A 334 5.99 10.00 14.54
N PRO A 335 6.13 8.80 15.13
CA PRO A 335 6.29 7.58 14.35
C PRO A 335 5.14 7.43 13.34
N ASP A 336 3.91 7.75 13.74
CA ASP A 336 2.70 7.66 12.91
C ASP A 336 2.50 8.79 11.87
N ALA A 337 3.31 9.87 11.89
CA ALA A 337 3.22 10.92 10.88
C ALA A 337 3.90 10.48 9.59
N ILE A 338 3.11 10.36 8.52
CA ILE A 338 3.61 10.08 7.17
C ILE A 338 3.88 11.39 6.46
N PHE A 339 5.15 11.59 6.09
CA PHE A 339 5.57 12.69 5.23
C PHE A 339 5.61 12.23 3.79
N LEU A 340 4.63 12.68 3.00
CA LEU A 340 4.65 12.56 1.55
C LEU A 340 5.62 13.57 0.95
N ASP A 341 6.01 13.37 -0.30
CA ASP A 341 7.04 14.18 -0.95
C ASP A 341 6.70 15.69 -0.92
N GLN A 342 5.43 16.07 -1.07
CA GLN A 342 5.04 17.50 -1.04
C GLN A 342 5.19 18.19 0.33
N PRO A 343 4.62 17.69 1.45
CA PRO A 343 4.94 18.22 2.77
C PRO A 343 6.42 18.08 3.11
N TYR A 344 7.13 17.08 2.58
CA TYR A 344 8.57 16.94 2.76
C TYR A 344 9.32 18.15 2.17
N VAL A 345 9.02 18.51 0.92
CA VAL A 345 9.62 19.68 0.26
C VAL A 345 9.22 21.00 0.95
N GLU A 346 7.98 21.11 1.43
CA GLU A 346 7.53 22.29 2.20
C GLU A 346 8.32 22.46 3.50
N VAL A 347 8.61 21.36 4.22
CA VAL A 347 9.49 21.40 5.39
C VAL A 347 10.93 21.72 5.01
N LEU A 348 11.48 21.14 3.93
CA LEU A 348 12.83 21.49 3.46
C LEU A 348 12.97 22.99 3.19
N LYS A 349 11.97 23.58 2.52
CA LYS A 349 11.89 25.01 2.27
C LYS A 349 11.81 25.82 3.56
N TYR A 350 10.96 25.40 4.49
CA TYR A 350 10.83 26.03 5.80
C TYR A 350 12.14 25.96 6.59
N VAL A 351 12.80 24.80 6.61
CA VAL A 351 14.10 24.56 7.23
C VAL A 351 15.14 25.53 6.67
N ALA A 352 15.23 25.71 5.35
CA ALA A 352 16.19 26.63 4.75
C ALA A 352 16.02 28.10 5.23
N ALA A 353 14.83 28.48 5.71
CA ALA A 353 14.53 29.80 6.24
C ALA A 353 14.70 29.94 7.78
N LEU A 354 15.02 28.86 8.50
CA LEU A 354 15.21 28.86 9.95
C LEU A 354 16.58 29.42 10.36
N GLU A 355 16.71 29.78 11.65
CA GLU A 355 17.99 30.06 12.30
C GLU A 355 18.84 28.78 12.41
N LYS A 356 20.17 28.92 12.45
CA LYS A 356 21.13 27.81 12.29
C LYS A 356 20.92 26.63 13.26
N ASP A 357 20.58 26.91 14.53
CA ASP A 357 20.36 25.86 15.53
C ASP A 357 19.07 25.07 15.24
N ASP A 358 18.01 25.77 14.80
CA ASP A 358 16.74 25.16 14.42
C ASP A 358 16.83 24.42 13.08
N GLN A 359 17.66 24.90 12.15
CA GLN A 359 17.96 24.23 10.89
C GLN A 359 18.45 22.81 11.13
N GLN A 360 19.53 22.66 11.91
CA GLN A 360 20.12 21.35 12.17
C GLN A 360 19.15 20.41 12.88
N ARG A 361 18.42 20.93 13.86
CA ARG A 361 17.45 20.15 14.65
C ARG A 361 16.31 19.61 13.79
N VAL A 362 15.57 20.50 13.11
CA VAL A 362 14.40 20.08 12.31
C VAL A 362 14.82 19.28 11.09
N PHE A 363 15.95 19.62 10.45
CA PHE A 363 16.50 18.84 9.34
C PHE A 363 16.85 17.42 9.77
N GLY A 364 17.57 17.26 10.88
CA GLY A 364 17.90 15.93 11.41
C GLY A 364 16.66 15.09 11.70
N THR A 365 15.63 15.70 12.29
CA THR A 365 14.35 15.05 12.53
C THR A 365 13.64 14.68 11.23
N LEU A 366 13.68 15.54 10.20
CA LEU A 366 13.12 15.24 8.88
C LEU A 366 13.86 14.08 8.18
N MET A 367 15.19 14.02 8.28
CA MET A 367 15.98 12.94 7.67
C MET A 367 15.72 11.57 8.31
N SER A 368 15.10 11.52 9.49
CA SER A 368 14.58 10.26 10.05
C SER A 368 13.36 9.73 9.29
N LYS A 369 12.74 10.55 8.44
CA LYS A 369 11.67 10.18 7.52
C LYS A 369 12.23 9.91 6.14
N ASN A 370 11.86 8.76 5.60
CA ASN A 370 12.20 8.36 4.24
C ASN A 370 11.42 9.22 3.21
N PHE A 371 11.92 9.26 1.97
CA PHE A 371 11.27 9.90 0.84
C PHE A 371 11.51 9.08 -0.44
N SER A 372 10.70 9.31 -1.48
CA SER A 372 10.83 8.57 -2.75
C SER A 372 11.63 9.36 -3.76
N VAL A 373 12.86 8.92 -4.04
CA VAL A 373 13.82 9.56 -4.98
C VAL A 373 13.17 9.97 -6.31
N SER A 374 12.41 9.06 -6.93
CA SER A 374 11.81 9.30 -8.26
C SER A 374 10.65 10.29 -8.27
N SER A 375 9.91 10.43 -7.16
CA SER A 375 8.70 11.26 -7.10
C SER A 375 8.94 12.60 -6.43
N ILE A 376 9.94 12.70 -5.54
CA ILE A 376 10.31 13.96 -4.91
C ILE A 376 11.13 14.87 -5.85
N GLN A 377 11.90 14.29 -6.78
CA GLN A 377 12.76 15.02 -7.71
C GLN A 377 12.08 16.21 -8.43
N PRO A 378 10.93 16.04 -9.13
CA PRO A 378 10.28 17.16 -9.79
C PRO A 378 9.78 18.24 -8.81
N LEU A 379 9.38 17.84 -7.60
CA LEU A 379 8.93 18.77 -6.57
C LEU A 379 10.08 19.62 -6.02
N LEU A 380 11.26 19.02 -5.82
CA LEU A 380 12.46 19.75 -5.42
C LEU A 380 12.84 20.78 -6.48
N GLU A 381 12.89 20.37 -7.75
CA GLU A 381 13.26 21.23 -8.87
C GLU A 381 12.31 22.44 -9.00
N GLU A 382 11.01 22.22 -8.85
CA GLU A 382 9.99 23.26 -9.01
C GLU A 382 9.91 24.21 -7.79
N ASN A 383 10.08 23.71 -6.57
CA ASN A 383 9.70 24.45 -5.36
C ASN A 383 10.86 25.05 -4.55
N LEU A 384 12.09 24.60 -4.79
CA LEU A 384 13.28 25.11 -4.10
C LEU A 384 14.09 26.08 -4.96
N ALA A 385 14.38 27.24 -4.40
CA ALA A 385 15.34 28.20 -4.95
C ALA A 385 16.77 27.71 -4.75
N ILE A 386 17.71 28.21 -5.55
CA ILE A 386 19.11 27.77 -5.50
C ILE A 386 19.69 27.98 -4.10
N GLU A 387 19.44 29.13 -3.47
CA GLU A 387 19.91 29.45 -2.12
C GLU A 387 19.37 28.48 -1.07
N GLU A 388 18.12 28.04 -1.21
CA GLU A 388 17.52 27.05 -0.31
C GLU A 388 18.19 25.69 -0.48
N VAL A 389 18.44 25.28 -1.73
CA VAL A 389 19.16 24.04 -2.04
C VAL A 389 20.56 24.04 -1.41
N LEU A 390 21.27 25.16 -1.48
CA LEU A 390 22.60 25.31 -0.88
C LEU A 390 22.59 25.09 0.63
N THR A 391 21.65 25.73 1.31
CA THR A 391 21.49 25.57 2.75
C THR A 391 21.18 24.11 3.10
N ILE A 392 20.24 23.48 2.38
CA ILE A 392 19.84 22.09 2.64
C ILE A 392 20.99 21.12 2.38
N ALA A 393 21.72 21.29 1.27
CA ALA A 393 22.88 20.45 0.95
C ALA A 393 23.96 20.57 2.02
N SER A 394 24.23 21.79 2.52
CA SER A 394 25.17 22.00 3.63
C SER A 394 24.75 21.25 4.90
N LEU A 395 23.46 21.27 5.25
CA LEU A 395 22.91 20.54 6.40
C LEU A 395 23.02 19.01 6.22
N ALA A 396 22.77 18.50 5.02
CA ALA A 396 22.92 17.09 4.69
C ALA A 396 24.38 16.64 4.81
N MET A 397 25.35 17.42 4.30
CA MET A 397 26.77 17.13 4.46
C MET A 397 27.20 17.14 5.94
N ASP A 398 26.76 18.14 6.71
CA ASP A 398 27.04 18.23 8.15
C ASP A 398 26.41 17.06 8.95
N LEU A 399 25.23 16.57 8.52
CA LEU A 399 24.61 15.38 9.12
C LEU A 399 25.40 14.11 8.79
N MET A 400 25.88 13.95 7.56
CA MET A 400 26.74 12.83 7.14
C MET A 400 28.08 12.83 7.89
N CYS A 401 28.69 13.98 8.13
CA CYS A 401 29.91 14.08 8.95
C CYS A 401 29.69 13.68 10.42
N ARG A 402 28.46 13.78 10.92
CA ARG A 402 28.07 13.42 12.30
C ARG A 402 27.53 11.98 12.42
N TRP A 403 27.72 11.15 11.39
CA TRP A 403 27.13 9.81 11.23
C TRP A 403 27.25 8.88 12.46
N CYS A 404 28.29 9.03 13.28
CA CYS A 404 28.46 8.31 14.53
C CYS A 404 27.26 8.39 15.50
N VAL A 405 26.36 9.37 15.33
CA VAL A 405 25.23 9.64 16.24
C VAL A 405 23.88 9.11 15.70
N GLY A 406 23.75 8.86 14.38
CA GLY A 406 22.45 8.63 13.72
C GLY A 406 22.23 7.25 13.10
N GLY A 407 23.27 6.42 12.96
CA GLY A 407 23.14 5.12 12.29
C GLY A 407 22.99 5.21 10.76
N ASP A 408 22.94 4.06 10.10
CA ASP A 408 23.03 3.93 8.64
C ASP A 408 21.91 4.62 7.85
N GLU A 409 20.69 4.69 8.40
CA GLU A 409 19.51 5.19 7.68
C GLU A 409 19.53 6.71 7.50
N LEU A 410 19.89 7.46 8.55
CA LEU A 410 20.05 8.91 8.48
C LEU A 410 21.14 9.33 7.49
N PHE A 411 22.25 8.58 7.45
CA PHE A 411 23.32 8.81 6.48
C PHE A 411 22.86 8.60 5.04
N ARG A 412 22.16 7.49 4.76
CA ARG A 412 21.64 7.20 3.41
C ARG A 412 20.64 8.25 2.96
N ASN A 413 19.69 8.64 3.82
CA ASN A 413 18.70 9.66 3.47
C ASN A 413 19.35 11.02 3.18
N ALA A 414 20.35 11.42 3.98
CA ALA A 414 21.11 12.64 3.73
C ALA A 414 21.88 12.58 2.41
N LEU A 415 22.52 11.45 2.11
CA LEU A 415 23.26 11.23 0.86
C LEU A 415 22.34 11.25 -0.36
N ASP A 416 21.22 10.52 -0.30
CA ASP A 416 20.23 10.45 -1.37
C ASP A 416 19.61 11.82 -1.65
N LEU A 417 19.30 12.59 -0.61
CA LEU A 417 18.78 13.95 -0.76
C LEU A 417 19.81 14.87 -1.39
N CYS A 418 21.07 14.83 -0.92
CA CYS A 418 22.17 15.60 -1.52
C CYS A 418 22.29 15.33 -3.02
N ASN A 419 22.36 14.06 -3.41
CA ASN A 419 22.48 13.67 -4.82
C ASN A 419 21.32 14.21 -5.64
N LEU A 420 20.08 14.04 -5.15
CA LEU A 420 18.89 14.54 -5.84
C LEU A 420 18.90 16.05 -6.05
N LEU A 421 19.25 16.80 -5.00
CA LEU A 421 19.31 18.25 -5.05
C LEU A 421 20.31 18.74 -6.10
N PHE A 422 21.48 18.11 -6.18
CA PHE A 422 22.46 18.46 -7.20
C PHE A 422 22.01 18.04 -8.60
N ASP A 423 21.46 16.84 -8.75
CA ASP A 423 21.03 16.32 -10.04
C ASP A 423 19.90 17.16 -10.64
N CYS A 424 18.85 17.46 -9.86
CA CYS A 424 17.69 18.18 -10.39
C CYS A 424 17.87 19.70 -10.49
N HIS A 425 18.84 20.28 -9.77
CA HIS A 425 19.16 21.71 -9.91
C HIS A 425 20.47 21.98 -10.67
N PHE A 426 21.13 20.95 -11.23
CA PHE A 426 22.43 21.08 -11.89
C PHE A 426 22.47 22.22 -12.91
N GLN A 427 21.48 22.29 -13.80
CA GLN A 427 21.43 23.35 -14.79
C GLN A 427 21.30 24.73 -14.15
N LYS A 428 20.50 24.87 -13.09
CA LYS A 428 20.32 26.14 -12.37
C LYS A 428 21.60 26.54 -11.63
N PHE A 429 22.34 25.57 -11.09
CA PHE A 429 23.61 25.79 -10.41
C PHE A 429 24.69 26.38 -11.31
N VAL A 430 24.87 25.83 -12.51
CA VAL A 430 25.94 26.27 -13.44
C VAL A 430 25.86 27.76 -13.78
N TRP A 431 24.66 28.37 -13.73
CA TRP A 431 24.45 29.77 -14.09
C TRP A 431 24.32 30.72 -12.90
N HIS A 432 24.53 30.25 -11.66
CA HIS A 432 24.29 31.05 -10.46
C HIS A 432 25.54 31.83 -10.01
N ASN A 433 25.45 33.12 -9.67
CA ASN A 433 26.63 33.95 -9.35
C ASN A 433 27.51 33.44 -8.19
N ASN A 434 26.96 32.63 -7.28
CA ASN A 434 27.70 32.02 -6.16
C ASN A 434 28.12 30.56 -6.40
N TYR A 435 27.93 30.02 -7.61
CA TYR A 435 28.13 28.59 -7.88
C TYR A 435 29.56 28.12 -7.61
N CYS A 436 30.58 28.93 -7.93
CA CYS A 436 31.99 28.56 -7.68
C CYS A 436 32.26 28.30 -6.19
N LYS A 437 31.71 29.14 -5.30
CA LYS A 437 31.89 28.99 -3.85
C LYS A 437 31.24 27.68 -3.37
N VAL A 438 30.03 27.43 -3.84
CA VAL A 438 29.26 26.22 -3.51
C VAL A 438 29.95 24.98 -4.01
N ILE A 439 30.33 24.93 -5.29
CA ILE A 439 31.02 23.77 -5.87
C ILE A 439 32.34 23.56 -5.14
N SER A 440 33.05 24.63 -4.73
CA SER A 440 34.27 24.48 -3.92
C SER A 440 34.00 23.90 -2.52
N GLU A 441 32.95 24.35 -1.84
CA GLU A 441 32.54 23.83 -0.53
C GLU A 441 32.02 22.38 -0.66
N MET A 442 31.29 22.09 -1.73
CA MET A 442 30.79 20.75 -2.06
C MET A 442 31.95 19.81 -2.41
N ASN A 443 32.90 20.23 -3.24
CA ASN A 443 34.09 19.44 -3.56
C ASN A 443 34.96 19.21 -2.31
N SER A 444 35.08 20.21 -1.43
CA SER A 444 35.75 20.03 -0.14
C SER A 444 35.01 19.02 0.73
N ASN A 445 33.69 19.17 0.91
CA ASN A 445 32.89 18.27 1.73
C ASN A 445 32.79 16.86 1.12
N LEU A 446 32.71 16.72 -0.21
CA LEU A 446 32.74 15.44 -0.91
C LEU A 446 34.11 14.80 -0.79
N LYS A 447 35.19 15.58 -0.84
CA LYS A 447 36.54 15.07 -0.59
C LYS A 447 36.70 14.62 0.85
N ASP A 448 36.23 15.40 1.82
CA ASP A 448 36.23 15.04 3.24
C ASP A 448 35.34 13.81 3.51
N MET A 449 34.20 13.71 2.83
CA MET A 449 33.30 12.55 2.88
C MET A 449 33.93 11.32 2.22
N VAL A 450 34.55 11.45 1.05
CA VAL A 450 35.29 10.38 0.37
C VAL A 450 36.47 9.94 1.22
N GLU A 451 37.22 10.87 1.84
CA GLU A 451 38.30 10.53 2.77
C GLU A 451 37.78 9.81 4.01
N THR A 452 36.63 10.24 4.56
CA THR A 452 35.94 9.60 5.69
C THR A 452 35.42 8.21 5.30
N CYS A 453 34.80 8.06 4.13
CA CYS A 453 34.33 6.79 3.57
C CYS A 453 35.50 5.88 3.18
N CYS A 454 36.63 6.40 2.69
CA CYS A 454 37.86 5.65 2.38
C CYS A 454 38.53 5.16 3.66
N HIS A 455 38.60 5.98 4.71
CA HIS A 455 39.00 5.53 6.05
C HIS A 455 38.06 4.45 6.58
N PHE A 456 36.76 4.57 6.32
CA PHE A 456 35.77 3.62 6.77
C PHE A 456 35.77 2.29 5.99
N THR A 457 35.88 2.31 4.66
CA THR A 457 36.09 1.09 3.85
C THR A 457 37.36 0.36 4.27
N ALA A 458 38.41 1.06 4.72
CA ALA A 458 39.59 0.43 5.31
C ALA A 458 39.31 -0.24 6.69
N VAL A 459 38.34 0.25 7.46
CA VAL A 459 37.97 -0.26 8.80
C VAL A 459 36.89 -1.37 8.73
N GLU A 460 35.88 -1.22 7.88
CA GLU A 460 34.83 -2.24 7.68
C GLU A 460 35.26 -3.36 6.73
N ALA A 461 36.13 -3.12 5.74
CA ALA A 461 36.69 -4.21 4.93
C ALA A 461 37.63 -5.11 5.74
N ALA A 462 38.21 -4.65 6.84
CA ALA A 462 38.96 -5.54 7.72
C ALA A 462 38.04 -6.50 8.52
N SER A 463 36.80 -6.09 8.81
CA SER A 463 35.88 -6.85 9.67
C SER A 463 34.84 -7.69 8.91
N LYS A 464 34.40 -7.27 7.72
CA LYS A 464 33.39 -7.98 6.91
C LYS A 464 33.98 -8.82 5.78
N LEU A 465 35.16 -8.45 5.25
CA LEU A 465 35.75 -9.09 4.06
C LEU A 465 36.41 -10.46 4.34
N CYS A 466 36.60 -10.83 5.61
CA CYS A 466 37.15 -12.14 6.00
C CYS A 466 36.10 -13.26 6.09
N ASN A 467 34.80 -12.96 6.16
CA ASN A 467 33.79 -13.97 6.48
C ASN A 467 32.90 -14.40 5.31
N ASP A 468 32.54 -13.53 4.37
CA ASP A 468 31.43 -13.83 3.46
C ASP A 468 31.73 -13.54 1.98
N ILE A 469 32.41 -14.48 1.30
CA ILE A 469 32.32 -14.74 -0.17
C ILE A 469 33.52 -14.28 -1.04
N PRO A 470 34.21 -15.22 -1.72
CA PRO A 470 35.24 -14.91 -2.72
C PRO A 470 34.59 -14.55 -4.08
N GLY A 471 34.90 -13.36 -4.62
CA GLY A 471 34.61 -13.03 -6.02
C GLY A 471 34.13 -11.62 -6.36
N LEU A 472 34.11 -10.66 -5.43
CA LEU A 472 33.49 -9.34 -5.65
C LEU A 472 34.40 -8.30 -6.35
N PHE A 473 35.11 -8.68 -7.42
CA PHE A 473 35.77 -7.72 -8.34
C PHE A 473 35.00 -7.61 -9.66
N ALA A 474 33.67 -7.46 -9.57
CA ALA A 474 32.84 -7.06 -10.70
C ALA A 474 32.20 -5.70 -10.40
N LEU A 475 32.78 -4.65 -10.99
CA LEU A 475 32.40 -3.24 -10.90
C LEU A 475 30.92 -2.98 -11.24
N PRO A 476 30.26 -2.02 -10.56
CA PRO A 476 29.14 -1.31 -11.17
C PRO A 476 29.18 0.23 -11.00
N LYS A 477 29.16 0.93 -12.14
CA LYS A 477 28.38 2.15 -12.47
C LYS A 477 28.34 3.32 -11.47
N SER A 478 29.46 3.68 -10.84
CA SER A 478 29.65 4.99 -10.18
C SER A 478 30.53 5.95 -11.00
N ASP A 479 30.92 5.57 -12.22
CA ASP A 479 32.00 6.25 -12.94
C ASP A 479 31.60 7.61 -13.54
N TYR A 480 30.32 7.91 -13.73
CA TYR A 480 29.95 9.18 -14.37
C TYR A 480 30.12 10.41 -13.45
N PHE A 481 29.88 10.25 -12.15
CA PHE A 481 30.05 11.35 -11.17
C PHE A 481 31.52 11.48 -10.75
N MET A 482 32.24 10.36 -10.62
CA MET A 482 33.66 10.35 -10.30
C MET A 482 34.56 10.77 -11.48
N GLU A 483 34.18 10.50 -12.73
CA GLU A 483 34.90 11.03 -13.90
C GLU A 483 34.77 12.55 -14.03
N ILE A 484 33.61 13.13 -13.69
CA ILE A 484 33.44 14.59 -13.71
C ILE A 484 34.25 15.25 -12.58
N VAL A 485 34.24 14.66 -11.38
CA VAL A 485 34.99 15.16 -10.22
C VAL A 485 36.52 15.02 -10.40
N THR A 486 36.99 14.05 -11.21
CA THR A 486 38.41 13.91 -11.55
C THR A 486 38.85 14.78 -12.73
N MET A 487 37.96 15.08 -13.69
CA MET A 487 38.28 15.89 -14.87
C MET A 487 38.53 17.38 -14.57
N GLU A 488 37.94 17.97 -13.51
CA GLU A 488 38.22 19.36 -13.12
C GLU A 488 39.62 19.55 -12.47
N SER A 489 40.34 18.47 -12.17
CA SER A 489 41.72 18.57 -11.65
C SER A 489 42.80 18.72 -12.73
N ILE A 490 42.43 18.81 -14.03
CA ILE A 490 43.41 18.88 -15.13
C ILE A 490 43.32 20.13 -16.02
N GLN A 491 42.25 20.94 -16.05
CA GLN A 491 42.26 22.21 -16.81
C GLN A 491 41.40 23.33 -16.21
N LEU A 492 41.95 24.00 -15.20
CA LEU A 492 41.88 25.45 -14.90
C LEU A 492 42.99 25.75 -13.88
#